data_AF-A0A2W6A0X6-F1
#
_entry.id   AF-A0A2W6A0X6-F1
#
_cell.length_a   1.000
_cell.length_b   1.000
_cell.length_c   1.000
_cell.angle_alpha   90.00
_cell.angle_beta   90.00
_cell.angle_gamma   90.00
#
_symmetry.space_group_name_H-M   'P 1'
#
loop_
_entity.id
_entity.type
_entity.pdbx_description
1 polymer ?
#
loop_
_entity_poly.entity_id
_entity_poly.type
_entity_poly.pdbx_seq_one_letter_code
_entity_poly.pdbx_strand_id
1 'polypeptide(L)'
;MATTDSESSSAGSFRSALSAMIEQSPERHPIIVGLVAPLGTKTDRVARAIEDAATHFGYKFEAIRLSGLLDEVDGAPWKPLPKRGQKDYYPDRQNAGDTLREKAGDSALAALAIYKLARMQQERAETPFSY
;
A
#
# COMPACT_ATOMS: atom_id res chain seq x y z
N MET A 1 26.70 18.24 27.33
CA MET A 1 25.56 18.70 26.52
C MET A 1 25.28 17.60 25.51
N ALA A 2 24.30 16.73 25.81
CA ALA A 2 23.91 15.61 24.96
C ALA A 2 22.45 15.84 24.56
N THR A 3 22.20 15.96 23.26
CA THR A 3 20.85 16.00 22.66
C THR A 3 20.53 14.61 22.14
N THR A 4 19.78 13.83 22.91
CA THR A 4 18.37 13.49 22.68
C THR A 4 18.15 12.52 21.52
N ASP A 5 18.26 11.24 21.88
CA ASP A 5 17.61 10.11 21.23
C ASP A 5 16.10 10.35 21.12
N SER A 6 15.55 10.47 19.90
CA SER A 6 14.08 10.49 19.72
C SER A 6 13.57 9.72 18.49
N GLU A 7 14.44 9.09 17.69
CA GLU A 7 14.03 8.37 16.47
C GLU A 7 13.70 6.88 16.67
N SER A 8 13.90 6.31 17.87
CA SER A 8 13.76 4.86 18.09
C SER A 8 12.36 4.37 18.49
N SER A 9 11.43 5.29 18.81
CA SER A 9 10.14 4.93 19.44
C SER A 9 9.05 4.51 18.44
N SER A 10 8.99 5.13 17.26
CA SER A 10 7.93 4.86 16.27
C SER A 10 8.08 3.51 15.57
N ALA A 11 9.33 3.10 15.28
CA ALA A 11 9.64 1.82 14.65
C ALA A 11 9.33 0.62 15.57
N GLY A 12 9.48 0.79 16.89
CA GLY A 12 9.16 -0.24 17.88
C GLY A 12 7.66 -0.49 18.01
N SER A 13 6.87 0.58 18.02
CA SER A 13 5.40 0.49 18.06
C SER A 13 4.84 -0.18 16.79
N PHE A 14 5.37 0.18 15.61
CA PHE A 14 4.96 -0.43 14.34
C PHE A 14 5.29 -1.93 14.28
N ARG A 15 6.49 -2.34 14.70
CA ARG A 15 6.88 -3.76 14.76
C ARG A 15 5.99 -4.55 15.70
N SER A 16 5.68 -4.00 16.88
CA SER A 16 4.80 -4.66 17.84
C SER A 16 3.37 -4.80 17.32
N ALA A 17 2.82 -3.77 16.66
CA ALA A 17 1.51 -3.84 16.03
C ALA A 17 1.48 -4.84 14.87
N LEU A 18 2.53 -4.88 14.05
CA LEU A 18 2.66 -5.84 12.94
C LEU A 18 2.78 -7.27 13.46
N SER A 19 3.61 -7.50 14.49
CA SER A 19 3.73 -8.80 15.15
C SER A 19 2.43 -9.25 15.79
N ALA A 20 1.70 -8.36 16.46
CA ALA A 20 0.39 -8.68 17.04
C ALA A 20 -0.65 -9.02 15.97
N MET A 21 -0.62 -8.34 14.82
CA MET A 21 -1.47 -8.70 13.67
C MET A 21 -1.07 -10.05 13.03
N ILE A 22 0.21 -10.41 13.07
CA ILE A 22 0.71 -11.71 12.59
C ILE A 22 0.29 -12.84 13.56
N GLU A 23 0.38 -12.63 14.87
CA GLU A 23 0.12 -13.69 15.84
C GLU A 23 -1.36 -14.07 15.99
N GLN A 24 -2.30 -13.17 15.64
CA GLN A 24 -3.73 -13.40 15.88
C GLN A 24 -4.42 -14.31 14.86
N SER A 25 -3.79 -14.67 13.74
CA SER A 25 -4.41 -15.54 12.71
C SER A 25 -3.35 -16.23 11.83
N PRO A 26 -2.70 -17.30 12.34
CA PRO A 26 -1.59 -17.97 11.66
C PRO A 26 -1.98 -18.63 10.32
N GLU A 27 -3.27 -18.81 10.05
CA GLU A 27 -3.76 -19.63 8.96
C GLU A 27 -3.64 -18.96 7.56
N ARG A 28 -3.60 -17.62 7.43
CA ARG A 28 -3.58 -16.95 6.10
C ARG A 28 -2.98 -15.55 6.09
N HIS A 29 -1.67 -15.41 6.35
CA HIS A 29 -1.00 -14.13 6.09
C HIS A 29 -0.86 -13.87 4.58
N PRO A 30 -1.22 -12.69 4.07
CA PRO A 30 -0.99 -12.34 2.68
C PRO A 30 0.51 -12.17 2.42
N ILE A 31 0.98 -12.71 1.29
CA ILE A 31 2.30 -12.39 0.77
C ILE A 31 2.22 -11.02 0.10
N ILE A 32 3.04 -10.08 0.57
CA ILE A 32 3.10 -8.71 0.03
C ILE A 32 4.38 -8.55 -0.77
N VAL A 33 4.25 -8.18 -2.05
CA VAL A 33 5.38 -7.93 -2.94
C VAL A 33 5.37 -6.46 -3.36
N GLY A 34 6.38 -5.71 -2.92
CA GLY A 34 6.56 -4.32 -3.33
C GLY A 34 7.28 -4.22 -4.68
N LEU A 35 6.61 -3.72 -5.71
CA LEU A 35 7.22 -3.46 -7.01
C LEU A 35 7.63 -1.98 -7.12
N VAL A 36 8.94 -1.73 -7.15
CA VAL A 36 9.53 -0.41 -7.35
C VAL A 36 10.27 -0.40 -8.67
N ALA A 37 9.95 0.56 -9.55
CA ALA A 37 10.58 0.67 -10.85
C ALA A 37 10.55 2.12 -11.38
N PRO A 38 11.49 2.50 -12.27
CA PRO A 38 11.44 3.78 -12.97
C PRO A 38 10.16 3.97 -13.79
N LEU A 39 9.77 5.23 -14.00
CA LEU A 39 8.67 5.58 -14.90
C LEU A 39 8.92 5.03 -16.32
N GLY A 40 7.88 4.50 -16.94
CA GLY A 40 7.97 3.82 -18.24
C GLY A 40 8.24 2.32 -18.17
N THR A 41 8.61 1.78 -17.00
CA THR A 41 8.72 0.33 -16.82
C THR A 41 7.35 -0.35 -16.96
N LYS A 42 7.32 -1.48 -17.67
CA LYS A 42 6.11 -2.32 -17.81
C LYS A 42 5.84 -3.13 -16.54
N THR A 43 5.66 -2.46 -15.40
CA THR A 43 5.36 -3.10 -14.10
C THR A 43 4.11 -3.98 -14.15
N ASP A 44 3.13 -3.62 -14.98
CA ASP A 44 1.92 -4.43 -15.19
C ASP A 44 2.25 -5.81 -15.80
N ARG A 45 3.31 -5.93 -16.59
CA ARG A 45 3.76 -7.21 -17.13
C ARG A 45 4.38 -8.09 -16.03
N VAL A 46 5.13 -7.48 -15.12
CA VAL A 46 5.72 -8.20 -13.97
C VAL A 46 4.62 -8.65 -13.01
N ALA A 47 3.66 -7.78 -12.72
CA ALA A 47 2.51 -8.12 -11.88
C ALA A 47 1.72 -9.30 -12.46
N ARG A 48 1.45 -9.32 -13.77
CA ARG A 48 0.81 -10.46 -14.45
C ARG A 48 1.63 -11.74 -14.37
N ALA A 49 2.94 -11.68 -14.57
CA ALA A 49 3.79 -12.87 -14.44
C ALA A 49 3.77 -13.44 -13.01
N ILE A 50 3.70 -12.58 -11.99
CA ILE A 50 3.55 -12.99 -10.59
C ILE A 50 2.15 -13.60 -10.37
N GLU A 51 1.10 -12.99 -10.92
CA GLU A 51 -0.27 -13.50 -10.87
C GLU A 51 -0.38 -14.90 -11.47
N ASP A 52 0.11 -15.10 -12.68
CA ASP A 52 0.10 -16.38 -13.39
C ASP A 52 0.82 -17.47 -12.57
N ALA A 53 1.98 -17.12 -11.98
CA ALA A 53 2.71 -18.03 -11.11
C ALA A 53 1.97 -18.32 -9.81
N ALA A 54 1.39 -17.32 -9.16
CA ALA A 54 0.73 -17.45 -7.87
C ALA A 54 -0.60 -18.24 -7.97
N THR A 55 -1.37 -17.99 -9.04
CA THR A 55 -2.63 -18.69 -9.31
C THR A 55 -2.43 -20.18 -9.57
N HIS A 56 -1.29 -20.59 -10.15
CA HIS A 56 -0.91 -21.99 -10.28
C HIS A 56 -0.85 -22.73 -8.93
N PHE A 57 -0.48 -22.02 -7.85
CA PHE A 57 -0.45 -22.55 -6.49
C PHE A 57 -1.72 -22.26 -5.69
N GLY A 58 -2.80 -21.80 -6.35
CA GLY A 58 -4.08 -21.52 -5.70
C GLY A 58 -4.15 -20.21 -4.91
N TYR A 59 -3.15 -19.32 -5.04
CA TYR A 59 -3.22 -18.00 -4.44
C TYR A 59 -4.16 -17.08 -5.22
N LYS A 60 -4.93 -16.26 -4.49
CA LYS A 60 -5.61 -15.10 -5.05
C LYS A 60 -4.61 -13.94 -5.15
N PHE A 61 -4.56 -13.29 -6.31
CA PHE A 61 -3.66 -12.16 -6.57
C PHE A 61 -4.44 -10.84 -6.60
N GLU A 62 -3.81 -9.78 -6.09
CA GLU A 62 -4.37 -8.42 -6.11
C GLU A 62 -3.24 -7.42 -6.40
N ALA A 63 -3.43 -6.57 -7.41
CA ALA A 63 -2.48 -5.53 -7.76
C ALA A 63 -2.95 -4.16 -7.23
N ILE A 64 -2.27 -3.65 -6.20
CA ILE A 64 -2.55 -2.33 -5.63
C ILE A 64 -1.53 -1.31 -6.16
N ARG A 65 -1.99 -0.28 -6.86
CA ARG A 65 -1.14 0.86 -7.23
C ARG A 65 -1.18 1.92 -6.14
N LEU A 66 -0.05 2.15 -5.47
CA LEU A 66 0.05 3.15 -4.40
C LEU A 66 -0.40 4.55 -4.82
N SER A 67 -0.06 4.99 -6.04
CA SER A 67 -0.49 6.30 -6.53
C SER A 67 -2.00 6.42 -6.71
N GLY A 68 -2.72 5.29 -6.89
CA GLY A 68 -4.18 5.26 -6.92
C GLY A 68 -4.82 5.46 -5.54
N LEU A 69 -4.12 5.14 -4.45
CA LEU A 69 -4.63 5.33 -3.09
C LEU A 69 -4.78 6.82 -2.73
N LEU A 70 -4.06 7.72 -3.42
CA LEU A 70 -4.22 9.16 -3.27
C LEU A 70 -5.62 9.66 -3.66
N ASP A 71 -6.32 8.90 -4.52
CA ASP A 71 -7.70 9.19 -4.90
C ASP A 71 -8.69 8.87 -3.76
N GLU A 72 -8.30 7.99 -2.82
CA GLU A 72 -9.13 7.56 -1.69
C GLU A 72 -9.05 8.52 -0.48
N VAL A 73 -8.19 9.55 -0.50
CA VAL A 73 -8.05 10.50 0.62
C VAL A 73 -9.09 11.63 0.48
N ASP A 74 -10.10 11.63 1.34
CA ASP A 74 -11.14 12.66 1.33
C ASP A 74 -10.64 14.03 1.78
N GLY A 75 -11.13 15.09 1.13
CA GLY A 75 -10.73 16.48 1.43
C GLY A 75 -9.27 16.81 1.09
N ALA A 76 -8.56 15.93 0.38
CA ALA A 76 -7.17 16.14 0.04
C ALA A 76 -6.94 17.42 -0.80
N PRO A 77 -5.92 18.24 -0.47
CA PRO A 77 -5.66 19.51 -1.14
C PRO A 77 -5.14 19.36 -2.58
N TRP A 78 -4.68 18.16 -2.95
CA TRP A 78 -4.17 17.85 -4.29
C TRP A 78 -5.25 17.34 -5.26
N LYS A 79 -6.51 17.25 -4.82
CA LYS A 79 -7.62 16.84 -5.70
C LYS A 79 -8.11 18.03 -6.55
N PRO A 80 -8.56 17.78 -7.79
CA PRO A 80 -8.66 16.48 -8.47
C PRO A 80 -7.32 16.04 -9.09
N LEU A 81 -7.02 14.75 -9.05
CA LEU A 81 -5.84 14.20 -9.71
C LEU A 81 -6.14 13.75 -11.14
N PRO A 82 -5.20 13.95 -12.08
CA PRO A 82 -5.33 13.47 -13.44
C PRO A 82 -5.49 11.95 -13.53
N LYS A 83 -6.25 11.52 -14.55
CA LYS A 83 -6.39 10.12 -14.94
C LYS A 83 -5.24 9.69 -15.85
N ARG A 84 -4.95 8.38 -15.88
CA ARG A 84 -3.89 7.82 -16.71
C ARG A 84 -4.11 8.19 -18.18
N GLY A 85 -3.05 8.67 -18.84
CA GLY A 85 -3.09 9.14 -20.23
C GLY A 85 -3.25 10.66 -20.37
N GLN A 86 -3.57 11.38 -19.29
CA GLN A 86 -3.50 12.84 -19.27
C GLN A 86 -2.05 13.32 -19.13
N LYS A 87 -1.76 14.48 -19.72
CA LYS A 87 -0.42 15.07 -19.83
C LYS A 87 0.34 15.10 -18.50
N ASP A 88 -0.35 15.48 -17.44
CA ASP A 88 0.26 15.74 -16.14
C ASP A 88 0.02 14.60 -15.12
N TYR A 89 -0.34 13.40 -15.62
CA TYR A 89 -0.65 12.24 -14.76
C TYR A 89 0.45 11.90 -13.74
N TYR A 90 1.70 11.84 -14.20
CA TYR A 90 2.82 11.43 -13.35
C TYR A 90 3.29 12.56 -12.43
N PRO A 91 3.54 13.79 -12.92
CA PRO A 91 3.96 14.91 -12.06
C PRO A 91 2.96 15.20 -10.94
N ASP A 92 1.66 15.29 -11.25
CA ASP A 92 0.66 15.69 -10.24
C ASP A 92 0.48 14.62 -9.16
N ARG A 93 0.57 13.34 -9.53
CA ARG A 93 0.51 12.25 -8.54
C ARG A 93 1.78 12.16 -7.70
N GLN A 94 2.94 12.50 -8.26
CA GLN A 94 4.17 12.61 -7.49
C GLN A 94 4.07 13.76 -6.48
N ASN A 95 3.68 14.95 -6.93
CA ASN A 95 3.49 16.13 -6.07
C ASN A 95 2.45 15.88 -4.97
N ALA A 96 1.37 15.16 -5.28
CA ALA A 96 0.38 14.77 -4.29
C ALA A 96 0.94 13.79 -3.25
N GLY A 97 1.77 12.85 -3.67
CA GLY A 97 2.51 11.97 -2.76
C GLY A 97 3.47 12.73 -1.86
N ASP A 98 4.18 13.72 -2.41
CA ASP A 98 5.10 14.57 -1.65
C ASP A 98 4.33 15.45 -0.66
N THR A 99 3.22 16.08 -1.09
CA THR A 99 2.32 16.85 -0.21
C THR A 99 1.76 15.99 0.93
N LEU A 100 1.41 14.74 0.65
CA LEU A 100 0.96 13.80 1.68
C LEU A 100 2.08 13.50 2.69
N ARG A 101 3.31 13.29 2.23
CA ARG A 101 4.47 13.04 3.11
C ARG A 101 4.81 14.27 3.96
N GLU A 102 4.75 15.47 3.39
CA GLU A 102 4.96 16.71 4.14
C GLU A 102 3.96 16.89 5.29
N LYS A 103 2.71 16.48 5.08
CA LYS A 103 1.64 16.65 6.08
C LYS A 103 1.55 15.52 7.10
N ALA A 104 1.79 14.28 6.69
CA ALA A 104 1.52 13.09 7.49
C ALA A 104 2.75 12.21 7.75
N GLY A 105 3.93 12.62 7.26
CA GLY A 105 5.20 11.92 7.40
C GLY A 105 5.49 10.92 6.27
N ASP A 106 6.73 10.44 6.22
CA ASP A 106 7.25 9.59 5.14
C ASP A 106 6.47 8.27 4.96
N SER A 107 5.93 7.74 6.06
CA SER A 107 5.18 6.49 6.09
C SER A 107 3.72 6.63 5.65
N ALA A 108 3.24 7.82 5.29
CA ALA A 108 1.82 8.07 5.03
C ALA A 108 1.26 7.21 3.87
N LEU A 109 2.00 7.04 2.78
CA LEU A 109 1.60 6.15 1.68
C LEU A 109 1.56 4.68 2.10
N ALA A 110 2.48 4.25 2.95
CA ALA A 110 2.50 2.88 3.48
C ALA A 110 1.28 2.65 4.40
N ALA A 111 0.92 3.64 5.23
CA ALA A 111 -0.27 3.57 6.06
C ALA A 111 -1.56 3.43 5.23
N LEU A 112 -1.68 4.16 4.11
CA LEU A 112 -2.80 3.99 3.17
C LEU A 112 -2.85 2.57 2.57
N ALA A 113 -1.70 2.01 2.21
CA ALA A 113 -1.63 0.64 1.69
C ALA A 113 -2.06 -0.40 2.73
N ILE A 114 -1.61 -0.23 3.99
CA ILE A 114 -2.00 -1.09 5.11
C ILE A 114 -3.51 -0.99 5.37
N TYR A 115 -4.05 0.22 5.39
CA TYR A 115 -5.49 0.45 5.55
C TYR A 115 -6.29 -0.25 4.43
N LYS A 116 -5.86 -0.12 3.17
CA LYS A 116 -6.49 -0.81 2.03
C LYS A 116 -6.47 -2.32 2.22
N LEU A 117 -5.33 -2.89 2.63
CA LEU A 117 -5.18 -4.32 2.86
C LEU A 117 -6.08 -4.82 4.00
N ALA A 118 -6.14 -4.08 5.11
CA ALA A 118 -7.00 -4.42 6.25
C ALA A 118 -8.49 -4.45 5.84
N ARG A 119 -8.95 -3.46 5.06
CA ARG A 119 -10.32 -3.44 4.53
C ARG A 119 -10.61 -4.65 3.63
N MET A 120 -9.69 -4.99 2.73
CA MET A 120 -9.84 -6.16 1.85
C MET A 120 -9.89 -7.48 2.65
N GLN A 121 -9.17 -7.57 3.77
CA GLN A 121 -9.23 -8.73 4.66
C GLN A 121 -10.57 -8.83 5.37
N GLN A 122 -11.13 -7.72 5.85
CA GLN A 122 -12.46 -7.66 6.46
C GLN A 122 -13.54 -8.11 5.47
N GLU A 123 -13.55 -7.56 4.26
CA GLU A 123 -14.50 -7.93 3.19
C GLU A 123 -14.44 -9.44 2.85
N ARG A 124 -13.24 -10.02 2.91
CA ARG A 124 -13.03 -11.46 2.66
C ARG A 124 -13.45 -12.34 3.84
N ALA A 125 -13.35 -11.84 5.08
CA ALA A 125 -13.81 -12.56 6.26
C ALA A 125 -15.35 -12.59 6.34
N GLU A 126 -16.01 -11.53 5.86
CA GLU A 126 -17.47 -11.41 5.83
C GLU A 126 -18.15 -12.22 4.72
N THR A 127 -17.38 -12.73 3.75
CA THR A 127 -17.89 -13.62 2.69
C THR A 127 -17.58 -15.08 3.08
N PRO A 128 -18.48 -15.81 3.77
CA PRO A 128 -18.26 -17.22 4.07
C PRO A 128 -18.16 -18.02 2.77
N PHE A 129 -17.15 -18.91 2.70
CA PHE A 129 -16.97 -19.84 1.61
C PHE A 129 -18.20 -20.78 1.55
N SER A 130 -19.08 -20.57 0.57
CA SER A 130 -20.05 -21.60 0.16
C SER A 130 -19.31 -22.56 -0.78
N TYR A 131 -19.13 -23.81 -0.33
CA TYR A 131 -18.82 -24.94 -1.21
C TYR A 131 -20.08 -25.41 -1.93
#